data_AF-K5W5F3-F1
#
_entry.id   AF-K5W5F3-F1
#
_cell.length_a   1.000
_cell.length_b   1.000
_cell.length_c   1.000
_cell.angle_alpha   90.00
_cell.angle_beta   90.00
_cell.angle_gamma   90.00
#
_symmetry.space_group_name_H-M   'P 1'
#
loop_
_entity.id
_entity.type
_entity.pdbx_description
1 polymer ?
#
loop_
_entity_poly.entity_id
_entity_poly.type
_entity_poly.pdbx_seq_one_letter_code
_entity_poly.pdbx_strand_id
1 'polypeptide(L)' 'MDQEAKVGVDYQNELMARCARGNHDAVTKYGTFGIIMAIVCFPCGLICLCSDKQKRCVRCGVRVDS' A
#
# COMPACT_ATOMS: atom_id res chain seq x y z
N MET A 1 -3.29 -30.98 -14.81
CA MET A 1 -3.42 -29.86 -13.85
C MET A 1 -2.11 -29.07 -13.67
N ASP A 2 -1.16 -29.12 -14.61
CA ASP A 2 0.16 -28.46 -14.47
C ASP A 2 0.21 -27.03 -15.08
N GLN A 3 -0.76 -26.70 -15.94
CA GLN A 3 -0.73 -25.50 -16.77
C GLN A 3 -1.12 -24.23 -15.99
N GLU A 4 -2.03 -24.34 -15.02
CA GLU A 4 -2.49 -23.21 -14.20
C GLU A 4 -1.39 -22.73 -13.23
N ALA A 5 -0.58 -23.65 -12.71
CA ALA A 5 0.55 -23.33 -11.85
C ALA A 5 1.63 -22.51 -12.60
N LYS A 6 1.93 -22.89 -13.85
CA LYS A 6 2.87 -22.13 -14.70
C LYS A 6 2.36 -20.72 -15.01
N VAL A 7 1.09 -20.60 -15.41
CA VAL A 7 0.45 -19.30 -15.67
C VAL A 7 0.51 -18.39 -14.44
N GLY A 8 0.28 -18.94 -13.25
CA GLY A 8 0.37 -18.18 -12.00
C GLY A 8 1.78 -17.64 -11.70
N VAL A 9 2.82 -18.43 -11.96
CA VAL A 9 4.22 -18.04 -11.72
C VAL A 9 4.67 -16.96 -12.71
N ASP A 10 4.38 -17.13 -14.00
CA ASP A 10 4.71 -16.12 -15.03
C ASP A 10 4.02 -14.78 -14.73
N TYR A 11 2.75 -14.83 -14.33
CA TYR A 11 1.98 -13.65 -13.96
C TYR A 11 2.57 -12.89 -12.75
N GLN A 12 3.00 -13.61 -11.71
CA GLN A 12 3.66 -13.00 -10.55
C GLN A 12 4.98 -12.33 -10.94
N ASN A 13 5.76 -12.97 -11.81
CA ASN A 13 7.04 -12.44 -12.26
C ASN A 13 6.85 -11.12 -13.05
N GLU A 14 5.82 -11.06 -13.90
CA GLU A 14 5.49 -9.87 -14.67
C GLU A 14 5.00 -8.71 -13.77
N LEU A 15 4.20 -9.01 -12.74
CA LEU A 15 3.76 -8.05 -11.71
C LEU A 15 4.94 -7.47 -10.93
N MET A 16 5.88 -8.31 -10.51
CA MET A 16 7.11 -7.86 -9.83
C MET A 16 7.98 -7.01 -10.75
N ALA A 17 8.14 -7.40 -12.02
CA ALA A 17 8.86 -6.61 -13.02
C ALA A 17 8.21 -5.23 -13.27
N ARG A 18 6.89 -5.11 -13.16
CA ARG A 18 6.18 -3.81 -13.23
C ARG A 18 6.48 -2.94 -12.00
N CYS A 19 6.57 -3.53 -10.80
CA CYS A 19 7.03 -2.82 -9.61
C CYS A 19 8.48 -2.36 -9.70
N ALA A 20 9.39 -3.21 -10.20
CA ALA A 20 10.79 -2.83 -10.41
C ALA A 20 10.97 -1.68 -11.43
N ARG A 21 10.04 -1.57 -12.40
CA ARG A 21 9.99 -0.46 -13.37
C ARG A 21 9.39 0.84 -12.81
N GLY A 22 9.07 0.89 -11.51
CA GLY A 22 8.45 2.05 -10.87
C GLY A 22 6.93 2.15 -11.04
N ASN A 23 6.29 1.17 -11.68
CA ASN A 23 4.83 1.13 -11.81
C ASN A 23 4.18 0.51 -10.57
N HIS A 24 4.33 1.21 -9.45
CA HIS A 24 3.80 0.83 -8.15
C HIS A 24 2.31 1.14 -8.04
N ASP A 25 1.54 0.13 -7.69
CA ASP A 25 0.11 0.27 -7.38
C ASP A 25 -0.04 0.78 -5.94
N ALA A 26 -0.10 2.09 -5.81
CA ALA A 26 -0.17 2.76 -4.52
C ALA A 26 -1.58 2.60 -3.92
N VAL A 27 -1.66 1.88 -2.80
CA VAL A 27 -2.85 1.85 -1.96
C VAL A 27 -2.64 2.75 -0.76
N THR A 28 -3.59 3.64 -0.54
CA THR A 28 -3.70 4.42 0.69
C THR A 28 -4.36 3.57 1.76
N LYS A 29 -3.63 3.26 2.83
CA LYS A 29 -4.21 2.76 4.08
C LYS A 29 -4.18 3.86 5.12
N TYR A 30 -5.27 4.00 5.85
CA TYR A 30 -5.39 4.89 7.00
C TYR A 30 -5.00 4.10 8.24
N GLY A 31 -4.04 4.60 9.03
CA GLY A 31 -3.72 3.99 10.31
C GLY A 31 -4.93 4.09 11.25
N THR A 32 -5.41 2.94 11.72
CA THR A 32 -6.50 2.86 12.70
C THR A 32 -6.21 3.68 13.96
N PHE A 33 -4.94 3.79 14.34
CA PHE A 33 -4.48 4.61 15.46
C PHE A 33 -4.73 6.11 15.24
N GLY A 34 -4.53 6.61 14.01
CA GLY A 34 -4.81 8.00 13.66
C GLY A 34 -6.29 8.36 13.74
N ILE A 35 -7.17 7.41 13.38
CA ILE A 35 -8.64 7.59 13.47
C ILE A 35 -9.07 7.66 14.94
N ILE A 36 -8.55 6.77 15.78
CA ILE A 36 -8.86 6.75 17.22
C ILE A 36 -8.39 8.05 17.89
N MET A 37 -7.17 8.52 17.57
CA MET A 37 -6.64 9.77 18.11
C MET A 37 -7.39 11.02 17.61
N ALA A 38 -7.92 11.02 16.39
CA ALA A 38 -8.78 12.09 15.87
C ALA A 38 -10.07 12.27 16.68
N ILE A 39 -10.61 11.17 17.23
CA ILE A 39 -11.83 11.18 18.03
C ILE A 39 -11.54 11.63 19.47
N VAL A 40 -10.43 11.17 20.06
CA VAL A 40 -10.10 11.41 21.47
C VAL A 40 -9.43 12.78 21.71
N CYS A 41 -8.70 13.32 20.71
CA CYS A 41 -7.94 14.57 20.84
C CYS A 41 -8.27 15.54 19.68
N PHE A 42 -9.37 16.26 19.83
CA PHE A 42 -9.97 17.14 18.82
C PHE A 42 -9.32 18.54 18.87
N PRO A 43 -8.02 18.69 18.50
CA PRO A 43 -7.62 19.06 17.14
C PRO A 43 -6.33 18.40 16.63
N CYS A 44 -5.52 17.82 17.52
CA CYS A 44 -4.22 17.22 17.21
C CYS A 44 -4.37 15.92 16.42
N GLY A 45 -5.44 15.16 16.65
CA GLY A 45 -5.64 13.89 15.97
C GLY A 45 -6.01 14.02 14.49
N LEU A 46 -6.63 15.14 14.07
CA LEU A 46 -6.87 15.46 12.65
C LEU A 46 -5.55 15.70 11.88
N ILE A 47 -4.59 16.36 12.51
CA ILE A 47 -3.26 16.62 11.91
C ILE A 47 -2.49 15.29 11.77
N CYS A 48 -2.50 14.45 12.80
CA CYS A 48 -1.92 13.11 12.73
C CYS A 48 -2.57 12.24 11.64
N LEU A 49 -3.90 12.30 11.48
CA LEU A 49 -4.60 11.53 10.44
C LEU A 49 -4.24 11.98 9.02
N CYS A 50 -4.02 13.29 8.82
CA CYS A 50 -3.53 13.81 7.54
C CYS A 50 -2.08 13.42 7.25
N SER A 51 -1.24 13.34 8.28
CA SER A 51 0.17 12.96 8.16
C SER A 51 0.40 11.45 8.05
N ASP A 52 -0.50 10.62 8.62
CA ASP A 52 -0.44 9.15 8.55
C ASP A 52 -1.20 8.58 7.33
N LYS A 53 -1.12 9.27 6.19
CA LYS A 53 -1.53 8.70 4.90
C LYS A 53 -0.33 8.03 4.27
N GLN A 54 -0.06 6.79 4.67
CA GLN A 54 1.01 6.02 4.06
C GLN A 54 0.53 5.40 2.75
N LYS A 55 0.99 5.97 1.63
CA LYS A 55 0.85 5.36 0.30
C LYS A 55 1.85 4.22 0.22
N ARG A 56 1.36 2.98 0.21
CA ARG A 56 2.23 1.79 0.14
C ARG A 56 1.82 0.95 -1.05
N CYS A 57 2.80 0.42 -1.77
CA CYS A 57 2.49 -0.42 -2.90
C CYS A 57 1.90 -1.76 -2.42
N VAL A 58 0.77 -2.19 -2.95
CA VAL A 58 0.17 -3.49 -2.56
C VAL A 58 1.02 -4.69 -2.99
N ARG A 59 1.82 -4.53 -4.04
CA ARG A 59 2.57 -5.62 -4.69
C ARG A 59 3.93 -5.86 -4.02
N CYS A 60 4.65 -4.78 -3.66
CA CYS A 60 6.00 -4.86 -3.10
C CYS A 60 6.14 -4.27 -1.69
N GLY A 61 5.11 -3.61 -1.16
CA GLY A 61 5.16 -3.09 0.21
C GLY A 61 6.12 -1.92 0.42
N VAL A 62 6.68 -1.33 -0.64
CA VAL A 62 7.51 -0.13 -0.52
C VAL A 62 6.59 1.09 -0.34
N ARG A 63 7.04 2.08 0.44
CA ARG A 63 6.35 3.37 0.54
C ARG A 63 6.49 4.07 -0.81
N VAL A 64 5.36 4.39 -1.44
CA VAL A 64 5.28 5.15 -2.70
C VAL A 64 5.03 6.60 -2.30
N ASP A 65 6.02 7.17 -1.61
CA ASP A 65 6.09 8.61 -1.40
C ASP A 65 6.82 9.14 -2.63
N SER A 66 6.10 9.91 -3.45
CA SER A 66 6.59 10.38 -4.74
C SER A 66 7.58 11.52 -4.59
#